data_AF-A0A218ZUL2-F1
#
_entry.id   AF-A0A218ZUL2-F1
#
_cell.length_a   1.000
_cell.length_b   1.000
_cell.length_c   1.000
_cell.angle_alpha   90.00
_cell.angle_beta   90.00
_cell.angle_gamma   90.00
#
_symmetry.space_group_name_H-M   'P 1'
#
loop_
_entity.id
_entity.type
_entity.pdbx_description
1 polymer ?
#
loop_
_entity_poly.entity_id
_entity_poly.type
_entity_poly.pdbx_seq_one_letter_code
_entity_poly.pdbx_strand_id
1 'polypeptide(L)'
;MEAHLSPNTPTDILRDTGSDEGAQMDLFQSLITRSKKLAFDLSSIFSRSENLNMAAKGHNGDHIYLPQINMALAFDLEQYRPVFLKPLEGSVRDVK
;
A
#
# COMPACT_ATOMS: atom_id res chain seq x y z
N MET A 1 -11.64 12.98 -27.33
CA MET A 1 -10.30 12.50 -26.92
C MET A 1 -10.51 11.06 -26.50
N GLU A 2 -10.33 10.12 -27.44
CA GLU A 2 -10.52 8.69 -27.16
C GLU A 2 -9.23 8.13 -26.57
N ALA A 3 -9.31 7.58 -25.36
CA ALA A 3 -8.21 6.82 -24.78
C ALA A 3 -8.13 5.48 -25.52
N HIS A 4 -7.10 5.32 -26.36
CA HIS A 4 -6.74 4.03 -26.94
C HIS A 4 -6.25 3.09 -25.84
N LEU A 5 -7.15 2.32 -25.25
CA LEU A 5 -6.82 1.25 -24.31
C LEU A 5 -6.54 -0.02 -25.13
N SER A 6 -5.26 -0.28 -25.44
CA SER A 6 -4.89 -1.62 -25.88
C SER A 6 -5.10 -2.59 -24.70
N PRO A 7 -5.57 -3.83 -24.95
CA PRO A 7 -6.07 -4.73 -23.90
C PRO A 7 -5.04 -5.18 -22.85
N ASN A 8 -3.78 -4.77 -22.94
CA ASN A 8 -2.70 -5.22 -22.05
C ASN A 8 -2.03 -4.09 -21.25
N THR A 9 -2.33 -2.80 -21.47
CA THR A 9 -1.52 -1.74 -20.85
C THR A 9 -1.69 -1.59 -19.33
N PRO A 10 -2.90 -1.60 -18.72
CA PRO A 10 -3.00 -1.33 -17.28
C PRO A 10 -2.52 -2.52 -16.45
N THR A 11 -2.83 -3.74 -16.86
CA THR A 11 -2.40 -4.96 -16.17
C THR A 11 -0.89 -5.11 -16.16
N ASP A 12 -0.25 -4.87 -17.31
CA ASP A 12 1.21 -4.97 -17.44
C ASP A 12 1.88 -3.85 -16.65
N ILE A 13 1.37 -2.60 -16.74
CA ILE A 13 1.89 -1.50 -15.92
C ILE A 13 1.79 -1.80 -14.42
N LEU A 14 0.64 -2.30 -13.95
CA LEU A 14 0.46 -2.64 -12.53
C LEU A 14 1.36 -3.79 -12.11
N ARG A 15 1.58 -4.78 -12.97
CA ARG A 15 2.49 -5.89 -12.71
C ARG A 15 3.92 -5.40 -12.62
N ASP A 16 4.39 -4.68 -13.64
CA ASP A 16 5.76 -4.22 -13.75
C ASP A 16 6.08 -3.28 -12.57
N THR A 17 5.29 -2.22 -12.41
CA THR A 17 5.48 -1.24 -11.31
C THR A 17 5.29 -1.86 -9.93
N GLY A 18 4.33 -2.78 -9.77
CA GLY A 18 4.05 -3.45 -8.51
C GLY A 18 5.12 -4.48 -8.11
N SER A 19 5.82 -5.06 -9.09
CA SER A 19 6.89 -6.05 -8.85
C SER A 19 8.28 -5.43 -8.66
N ASP A 20 8.49 -4.18 -9.09
CA ASP A 20 9.77 -3.48 -8.95
C ASP A 20 9.91 -2.80 -7.56
N GLU A 21 10.18 -3.61 -6.54
CA GLU A 21 10.38 -3.13 -5.16
C GLU A 21 11.54 -2.11 -5.05
N GLY A 22 12.56 -2.24 -5.90
CA GLY A 22 13.70 -1.34 -5.94
C GLY A 22 13.30 0.07 -6.38
N ALA A 23 12.63 0.18 -7.54
CA ALA A 23 12.14 1.46 -8.03
C ALA A 23 11.10 2.10 -7.09
N GLN A 24 10.24 1.29 -6.46
CA GLN A 24 9.33 1.78 -5.43
C GLN A 24 10.09 2.37 -4.24
N MET A 25 11.11 1.68 -3.73
CA MET A 25 11.93 2.17 -2.63
C MET A 25 12.67 3.46 -3.01
N ASP A 26 13.27 3.52 -4.19
CA ASP A 26 13.96 4.71 -4.69
C ASP A 26 13.01 5.92 -4.78
N LEU A 27 11.79 5.69 -5.28
CA LEU A 27 10.75 6.72 -5.31
C LEU A 27 10.42 7.20 -3.90
N PHE A 28 10.08 6.31 -2.97
CA PHE A 28 9.72 6.71 -1.61
C PHE A 28 10.88 7.38 -0.87
N GLN A 29 12.11 6.91 -1.06
CA GLN A 29 13.30 7.56 -0.51
C GLN A 29 13.45 8.99 -1.04
N SER A 30 13.20 9.21 -2.33
CA SER A 30 13.24 10.55 -2.93
C SER A 30 12.15 11.48 -2.35
N LEU A 31 10.99 10.92 -1.99
CA LEU A 31 9.86 11.67 -1.44
C LEU A 31 10.10 12.03 0.04
N ILE A 32 10.60 11.09 0.85
CA ILE A 32 10.74 11.24 2.31
C ILE A 32 11.94 12.10 2.73
N THR A 33 12.99 12.18 1.91
CA THR A 33 14.25 12.88 2.26
C THR A 33 14.05 14.36 2.60
N ARG A 34 12.95 14.97 2.15
CA ARG A 34 12.61 16.38 2.41
C ARG A 34 11.58 16.57 3.52
N SER A 35 11.09 15.50 4.13
CA SER A 35 10.02 15.53 5.12
C SER A 35 10.58 15.76 6.52
N LYS A 36 9.99 16.70 7.26
CA LYS A 36 10.38 16.99 8.65
C LYS A 36 9.40 16.46 9.68
N LYS A 37 8.12 16.37 9.32
CA LYS A 37 7.03 15.90 10.16
C LYS A 37 6.21 14.88 9.40
N LEU A 38 6.17 13.66 9.93
CA LEU A 38 5.44 12.56 9.33
C LEU A 38 4.28 12.16 10.24
N ALA A 39 3.09 12.03 9.67
CA ALA A 39 2.04 11.22 10.26
C ALA A 39 2.23 9.78 9.78
N PHE A 40 2.08 8.84 10.69
CA PHE A 40 2.11 7.41 10.41
C PHE A 40 0.76 6.82 10.77
N ASP A 41 0.21 6.02 9.87
CA ASP A 41 -1.08 5.37 10.08
C ASP A 41 -1.06 3.95 9.54
N LEU A 42 -1.83 3.07 10.19
CA LEU A 42 -2.05 1.70 9.75
C LEU A 42 -3.47 1.57 9.22
N SER A 43 -3.60 0.94 8.06
CA SER A 43 -4.91 0.69 7.45
C SER A 43 -5.01 -0.74 6.94
N SER A 44 -6.21 -1.17 6.56
CA SER A 44 -6.47 -2.51 6.06
C SER A 44 -7.39 -2.48 4.83
N ILE A 45 -7.05 -3.28 3.82
CA ILE A 45 -7.94 -3.59 2.69
C ILE A 45 -8.49 -4.99 2.89
N PHE A 46 -9.82 -5.15 2.86
CA PHE A 46 -10.48 -6.44 2.93
C PHE A 46 -10.72 -6.99 1.53
N SER A 47 -10.49 -8.28 1.35
CA SER A 47 -10.77 -8.97 0.08
C SER A 47 -11.27 -10.38 0.32
N ARG A 48 -12.14 -10.86 -0.57
CA ARG A 48 -12.59 -12.26 -0.63
C ARG A 48 -11.95 -13.04 -1.77
N SER A 49 -11.01 -12.44 -2.50
CA SER A 49 -10.30 -13.10 -3.60
C SER A 49 -9.51 -14.29 -3.08
N GLU A 50 -9.70 -15.45 -3.70
CA GLU A 50 -9.06 -16.70 -3.25
C GLU A 50 -7.56 -16.76 -3.57
N ASN A 51 -7.11 -16.03 -4.60
CA ASN A 51 -5.73 -16.07 -5.09
C ASN A 51 -4.82 -14.95 -4.53
N LEU A 52 -5.25 -14.29 -3.45
CA LEU A 52 -4.51 -13.17 -2.87
C LEU A 52 -3.72 -13.65 -1.64
N ASN A 53 -2.52 -14.20 -1.87
CA ASN A 53 -1.69 -14.83 -0.83
C ASN A 53 -1.34 -13.89 0.35
N MET A 54 -1.32 -12.58 0.11
CA MET A 54 -1.03 -11.56 1.12
C MET A 54 -2.22 -11.27 2.04
N ALA A 55 -3.45 -11.64 1.64
CA ALA A 55 -4.63 -11.42 2.43
C ALA A 55 -4.74 -12.51 3.51
N ALA A 56 -4.20 -12.24 4.68
CA ALA A 56 -4.29 -13.12 5.84
C ALA A 56 -5.58 -12.85 6.61
N LYS A 57 -6.14 -13.88 7.27
CA LYS A 57 -7.14 -13.66 8.31
C LYS A 57 -6.44 -12.97 9.48
N GLY A 58 -6.72 -11.68 9.67
CA GLY A 58 -6.14 -10.86 10.73
C GLY A 58 -7.14 -10.53 11.84
N HIS A 59 -6.62 -9.96 12.92
CA HIS A 59 -7.43 -9.35 13.98
C HIS A 59 -7.30 -7.83 13.80
N ASN A 60 -8.24 -7.18 13.12
CA ASN A 60 -8.31 -5.72 13.07
C ASN A 60 -9.08 -5.18 14.30
N GLY A 61 -8.91 -3.89 14.63
CA GLY A 61 -9.58 -3.26 15.77
C GLY A 61 -11.11 -3.40 15.74
N ASP A 62 -11.68 -3.53 14.54
CA ASP A 62 -13.11 -3.66 14.29
C ASP A 62 -13.65 -5.10 14.40
N HIS A 63 -12.80 -6.07 14.73
CA HIS A 63 -13.17 -7.50 14.87
C HIS A 63 -13.87 -8.09 13.62
N ILE A 64 -13.52 -7.59 12.43
CA ILE A 64 -14.06 -8.06 11.16
C ILE A 64 -13.28 -9.31 10.72
N TYR A 65 -13.98 -10.45 10.69
CA TYR A 65 -13.41 -11.74 10.31
C TYR A 65 -13.32 -11.94 8.79
N LEU A 66 -12.65 -11.03 8.09
CA LEU A 66 -12.38 -11.12 6.65
C LEU A 66 -10.88 -11.17 6.36
N PRO A 67 -10.44 -11.86 5.28
CA PRO A 67 -9.06 -11.76 4.83
C PRO A 67 -8.72 -10.30 4.54
N GLN A 68 -7.58 -9.85 5.06
CA GLN A 68 -7.16 -8.46 4.98
C GLN A 68 -5.68 -8.35 4.60
N ILE A 69 -5.36 -7.29 3.87
CA ILE A 69 -3.99 -6.83 3.67
C ILE A 69 -3.81 -5.60 4.54
N ASN A 70 -2.88 -5.67 5.48
CA ASN A 70 -2.50 -4.52 6.29
C ASN A 70 -1.55 -3.63 5.49
N MET A 71 -1.62 -2.33 5.70
CA MET A 71 -0.78 -1.35 5.02
C MET A 71 -0.25 -0.34 6.03
N ALA A 72 1.02 0.02 5.90
CA ALA A 72 1.61 1.19 6.53
C ALA A 72 1.65 2.36 5.55
N LEU A 73 1.21 3.52 5.99
CA LEU A 73 1.30 4.78 5.27
C LEU A 73 2.12 5.78 6.09
N ALA A 74 3.07 6.45 5.45
CA ALA A 74 3.67 7.67 5.98
C ALA A 74 3.27 8.87 5.12
N PHE A 75 2.84 9.93 5.78
CA PHE A 75 2.34 11.16 5.14
C PHE A 75 3.11 12.38 5.64
N ASP A 76 3.62 13.19 4.72
CA ASP A 76 4.32 14.43 5.03
C ASP A 76 3.31 15.53 5.37
N LEU A 77 3.37 16.03 6.60
CA LEU A 77 2.44 17.04 7.13
C LEU A 77 2.76 18.47 6.67
N GLU A 78 3.95 18.72 6.12
CA GLU A 78 4.35 20.03 5.61
C GLU A 78 4.06 20.13 4.10
N GLN A 79 4.34 19.05 3.35
CA GLN A 79 4.13 18.99 1.90
C GLN A 79 2.76 18.44 1.49
N TYR A 80 2.00 17.92 2.45
CA TYR A 80 0.67 17.33 2.26
C TYR A 80 0.62 16.24 1.19
N ARG A 81 1.57 15.29 1.25
CA ARG A 81 1.64 14.17 0.30
C ARG A 81 2.04 12.85 0.97
N PRO A 82 1.59 11.70 0.45
CA PRO A 82 2.12 10.41 0.87
C PRO A 82 3.57 10.30 0.44
N VAL A 83 4.41 9.79 1.34
CA VAL A 83 5.85 9.63 1.10
C VAL A 83 6.32 8.19 1.26
N PHE A 84 5.47 7.31 1.77
CA PHE A 84 5.74 5.87 1.88
C PHE A 84 4.42 5.10 1.95
N LEU A 85 4.32 3.99 1.21
CA LEU A 85 3.23 3.03 1.33
C LEU A 85 3.81 1.62 1.25
N LYS A 86 3.46 0.75 2.19
CA LYS A 86 3.91 -0.64 2.18
C LYS A 86 2.85 -1.60 2.67
N PRO A 87 2.52 -2.66 1.91
CA PRO A 87 1.74 -3.77 2.44
C PRO A 87 2.55 -4.53 3.50
N LEU A 88 1.89 -4.90 4.59
CA LEU A 88 2.47 -5.57 5.74
C LEU A 88 1.97 -7.01 5.80
N GLU A 89 2.88 -7.95 6.03
CA GLU A 89 2.54 -9.35 6.16
C GLU A 89 1.93 -9.67 7.54
N GLY A 90 0.87 -10.48 7.54
CA GLY A 90 0.26 -11.01 8.75
C GLY A 90 -0.54 -10.01 9.58
N SER A 91 -0.83 -10.38 10.83
CA SER A 91 -1.57 -9.54 11.78
C SER A 91 -0.62 -8.53 12.42
N VAL A 92 -0.65 -7.29 11.96
CA VAL A 92 0.09 -6.19 12.58
C VAL A 92 -0.70 -5.75 13.81
N ARG A 93 -0.07 -5.77 14.99
CA ARG A 93 -0.69 -5.25 16.21
C ARG A 93 -0.76 -3.74 16.09
N ASP A 94 -1.97 -3.20 16.24
CA ASP A 94 -2.15 -1.77 16.42
C ASP A 94 -1.45 -1.34 17.71
N VAL A 95 -0.61 -0.29 17.61
CA VAL A 95 0.08 0.25 18.78
C VAL A 95 -0.89 1.19 19.48
N LYS A 96 -1.29 0.84 20.70
CA LYS A 96 -2.10 1.71 21.56
C LYS A 96 -1.35 2.95 22.04
#